data_AF-A0A1I8I0J8-F1
#
_entry.id   AF-A0A1I8I0J8-F1
#
_cell.length_a   1.000
_cell.length_b   1.000
_cell.length_c   1.000
_cell.angle_alpha   90.00
_cell.angle_beta   90.00
_cell.angle_gamma   90.00
#
_symmetry.space_group_name_H-M   'P 1'
#
loop_
_entity.id
_entity.type
_entity.pdbx_description
1 polymer ?
#
loop_
_entity_poly.entity_id
_entity_poly.type
_entity_poly.pdbx_seq_one_letter_code
_entity_poly.pdbx_strand_id
1 'polypeptide(L)'
;MQWLVCSLFDCVKQRSHAETSGTHLSDISSGMLSLSRLLKLSGVTLMQFFHRMRQWVNMVDMSTDFKSRMMMLERQFSITAICFRKMTVVFPKIFRTDVSDDADNLSNAGTVGNNASTTSKSRQKGGASATVRQVGSHDLFNLAWTLFLQVKAFYPTIADDLVNCHLLLLVTIDWLYMVCLSDKNSRSDLLNPQFAPRDRSSLSILEDLCELAHASCVNAKVVQANYFRASLERLFEEKILTGINNFYLSLETSDFDHSSLHLNSTYEMFVLSDGDLDERILLSDVAEKEVGAPIRGDCRLLLDEEASRLNPRLQRVLAGAQLRLATEDVDIVQQFSNPDKLLLQGYKGDYLTPTIQAQGVARLQALLAGRRREFGEATLSKMRQYCSGKAPWDDIRAQVNQLRSNFLSAYDLAVTEADVNRNEMQRRANLTETLFYMTLDAILTCEADKVPDEDQLGVRLSSLLGNRTLLACLFRCLLP
;
A
#
# COMPACT_ATOMS: atom_id res chain seq x y z
N MET A 1 -6.33 -10.95 -13.22
CA MET A 1 -5.29 -10.00 -12.75
C MET A 1 -5.04 -10.07 -11.26
N GLN A 2 -6.01 -9.81 -10.37
CA GLN A 2 -5.76 -9.81 -8.91
C GLN A 2 -5.14 -11.12 -8.38
N TRP A 3 -5.64 -12.29 -8.81
CA TRP A 3 -5.06 -13.59 -8.43
C TRP A 3 -3.62 -13.80 -8.90
N LEU A 4 -3.29 -13.32 -10.10
CA LEU A 4 -1.93 -13.38 -10.63
C LEU A 4 -0.98 -12.49 -9.80
N VAL A 5 -1.46 -11.31 -9.37
CA VAL A 5 -0.71 -10.41 -8.48
C VAL A 5 -0.44 -11.09 -7.13
N CYS A 6 -1.44 -11.71 -6.51
CA CYS A 6 -1.25 -12.47 -5.26
C CYS A 6 -0.25 -13.61 -5.44
N SER A 7 -0.35 -14.37 -6.54
CA SER A 7 0.57 -15.47 -6.82
C SER A 7 2.01 -15.01 -7.07
N LEU A 8 2.19 -13.92 -7.81
CA LEU A 8 3.50 -13.34 -8.08
C LEU A 8 4.14 -12.83 -6.78
N PHE A 9 3.38 -12.10 -5.98
CA PHE A 9 3.84 -11.60 -4.68
C PHE A 9 4.27 -12.75 -3.76
N ASP A 10 3.46 -13.81 -3.67
CA ASP A 10 3.76 -15.01 -2.90
C ASP A 10 5.05 -15.70 -3.36
N CYS A 11 5.20 -15.96 -4.66
CA CYS A 11 6.39 -16.62 -5.19
C CYS A 11 7.67 -15.78 -5.01
N VAL A 12 7.59 -14.45 -5.14
CA VAL A 12 8.74 -13.56 -4.88
C VAL A 12 9.15 -13.65 -3.42
N LYS A 13 8.19 -13.57 -2.49
CA LYS A 13 8.48 -13.62 -1.05
C LYS A 13 8.97 -15.00 -0.60
N GLN A 14 8.47 -16.11 -1.16
CA GLN A 14 8.95 -17.46 -0.84
C GLN A 14 10.42 -17.67 -1.22
N ARG A 15 10.89 -17.09 -2.35
CA ARG A 15 12.31 -17.18 -2.76
C ARG A 15 13.25 -16.46 -1.82
N SER A 16 12.87 -15.25 -1.38
CA SER A 16 13.69 -14.46 -0.46
C SER A 16 14.00 -15.21 0.84
N HIS A 17 13.06 -16.04 1.32
CA HIS A 17 13.24 -16.87 2.53
C HIS A 17 14.14 -18.10 2.31
N ALA A 18 14.11 -18.71 1.12
CA ALA A 18 14.92 -19.89 0.82
C ALA A 18 16.42 -19.58 0.70
N GLU A 19 16.75 -18.38 0.21
CA GLU A 19 18.14 -17.93 0.00
C GLU A 19 18.82 -17.45 1.29
N THR A 20 18.08 -17.17 2.36
CA THR A 20 18.66 -16.77 3.67
C THR A 20 19.23 -17.94 4.48
N SER A 21 18.99 -19.19 4.07
CA SER A 21 19.45 -20.39 4.79
C SER A 21 20.75 -20.99 4.24
N GLY A 22 21.38 -20.39 3.23
CA GLY A 22 22.62 -20.90 2.65
C GLY A 22 23.48 -19.81 2.03
N THR A 23 24.64 -19.55 2.64
CA THR A 23 25.78 -18.77 2.13
C THR A 23 25.55 -17.28 1.83
N HIS A 24 26.23 -16.44 2.62
CA HIS A 24 26.63 -15.07 2.26
C HIS A 24 27.30 -15.07 0.87
N LEU A 25 26.77 -14.30 -0.08
CA LEU A 25 27.51 -13.58 -1.14
C LEU A 25 26.52 -12.73 -1.96
N SER A 26 26.50 -11.44 -1.67
CA SER A 26 26.50 -10.30 -2.60
C SER A 26 26.17 -10.51 -4.10
N ASP A 27 25.05 -11.14 -4.45
CA ASP A 27 24.35 -10.89 -5.72
C ASP A 27 23.10 -10.04 -5.44
N ILE A 28 23.36 -8.82 -4.96
CA ILE A 28 22.41 -7.73 -4.87
C ILE A 28 22.15 -7.24 -6.30
N SER A 29 21.34 -7.94 -7.10
CA SER A 29 20.79 -7.41 -8.38
C SER A 29 19.81 -8.38 -9.07
N SER A 30 18.71 -8.76 -8.43
CA SER A 30 17.53 -9.23 -9.18
C SER A 30 16.24 -8.62 -8.63
N GLY A 31 16.18 -7.28 -8.69
CA GLY A 31 14.95 -6.48 -8.66
C GLY A 31 13.79 -7.09 -7.87
N MET A 32 13.89 -7.10 -6.54
CA MET A 32 12.76 -7.39 -5.68
C MET A 32 11.60 -6.49 -6.09
N LEU A 33 10.56 -7.09 -6.66
CA LEU A 33 9.31 -6.39 -6.97
C LEU A 33 8.70 -5.96 -5.64
N SER A 34 8.88 -4.69 -5.25
CA SER A 34 8.15 -4.12 -4.12
C SER A 34 6.65 -4.22 -4.39
N LEU A 35 5.85 -4.37 -3.32
CA LEU A 35 4.40 -4.42 -3.46
C LEU A 35 3.88 -3.20 -4.23
N SER A 36 4.39 -2.01 -3.90
CA SER A 36 4.05 -0.76 -4.58
C SER A 36 4.29 -0.83 -6.09
N ARG A 37 5.43 -1.38 -6.54
CA ARG A 37 5.74 -1.53 -7.97
C ARG A 37 4.81 -2.54 -8.64
N LEU A 38 4.53 -3.66 -7.98
CA LEU A 38 3.64 -4.70 -8.50
C LEU A 38 2.20 -4.17 -8.67
N LEU A 39 1.69 -3.41 -7.70
CA LEU A 39 0.36 -2.80 -7.77
C LEU A 39 0.29 -1.76 -8.88
N LYS A 40 1.29 -0.89 -8.98
CA LYS A 40 1.36 0.13 -10.03
C LYS A 40 1.37 -0.46 -11.44
N LEU A 41 2.13 -1.55 -11.66
CA LEU A 41 2.18 -2.23 -12.96
C LEU A 41 0.90 -3.00 -13.31
N SER A 42 0.18 -3.50 -12.30
CA SER A 42 -1.03 -4.29 -12.51
C SER A 42 -2.32 -3.47 -12.55
N GLY A 43 -2.29 -2.22 -12.07
CA GLY A 43 -3.47 -1.38 -11.88
C GLY A 43 -4.41 -1.88 -10.77
N VAL A 44 -3.96 -2.86 -9.97
CA VAL A 44 -4.69 -3.36 -8.81
C VAL A 44 -4.45 -2.40 -7.65
N THR A 45 -5.54 -1.96 -7.02
CA THR A 45 -5.45 -1.08 -5.85
C THR A 45 -4.94 -1.85 -4.62
N LEU A 46 -4.34 -1.17 -3.66
CA LEU A 46 -3.85 -1.79 -2.43
C LEU A 46 -4.96 -2.51 -1.65
N MET A 47 -6.16 -1.93 -1.55
CA MET A 47 -7.30 -2.57 -0.89
C MET A 47 -7.78 -3.83 -1.63
N GLN A 48 -7.80 -3.80 -2.96
CA GLN A 48 -8.11 -4.99 -3.77
C GLN A 48 -7.08 -6.10 -3.53
N PHE A 49 -5.80 -5.75 -3.43
CA PHE A 49 -4.74 -6.69 -3.12
C PHE A 49 -4.95 -7.34 -1.75
N PHE A 50 -5.10 -6.55 -0.68
CA PHE A 50 -5.29 -7.11 0.66
C PHE A 50 -6.51 -8.02 0.74
N HIS A 51 -7.65 -7.59 0.17
CA HIS A 51 -8.85 -8.41 0.12
C HIS A 51 -8.63 -9.77 -0.56
N ARG A 52 -7.96 -9.78 -1.71
CA ARG A 52 -7.70 -11.01 -2.47
C ARG A 52 -6.60 -11.85 -1.84
N MET A 53 -5.60 -11.23 -1.25
CA MET A 53 -4.51 -11.93 -0.59
C MET A 53 -4.99 -12.70 0.64
N ARG A 54 -5.96 -12.17 1.40
CA ARG A 54 -6.63 -12.93 2.48
C ARG A 54 -7.26 -14.23 1.97
N GLN A 55 -7.90 -14.20 0.81
CA GLN A 55 -8.47 -15.39 0.18
C GLN A 55 -7.36 -16.33 -0.31
N TRP A 56 -6.34 -15.79 -0.99
CA TRP A 56 -5.19 -16.52 -1.50
C TRP A 56 -4.47 -17.33 -0.41
N VAL A 57 -4.16 -16.68 0.71
CA VAL A 57 -3.47 -17.27 1.85
C VAL A 57 -4.22 -18.49 2.41
N ASN A 58 -5.55 -18.46 2.39
CA ASN A 58 -6.39 -19.57 2.82
C ASN A 58 -6.47 -20.67 1.75
N MET A 59 -6.59 -20.32 0.48
CA MET A 59 -6.71 -21.29 -0.63
C MET A 59 -5.44 -22.12 -0.82
N VAL A 60 -4.27 -21.51 -0.59
CA VAL A 60 -2.97 -22.13 -0.88
C VAL A 60 -2.36 -22.80 0.37
N ASP A 61 -3.09 -22.78 1.48
CA ASP A 61 -2.66 -23.22 2.81
C ASP A 61 -1.23 -22.79 3.18
N MET A 62 -1.00 -21.48 3.12
CA MET A 62 0.29 -20.89 3.48
C MET A 62 0.67 -21.15 4.94
N SER A 63 1.97 -21.14 5.23
CA SER A 63 2.47 -21.25 6.62
C SER A 63 1.87 -20.16 7.51
N THR A 64 1.64 -20.49 8.78
CA THR A 64 1.12 -19.57 9.79
C THR A 64 1.92 -18.27 9.87
N ASP A 65 3.23 -18.35 9.68
CA ASP A 65 4.13 -17.19 9.72
C ASP A 65 3.88 -16.24 8.55
N PHE A 66 3.67 -16.77 7.35
CA PHE A 66 3.32 -15.94 6.19
C PHE A 66 1.92 -15.32 6.37
N LYS A 67 0.95 -16.10 6.87
CA LYS A 67 -0.40 -15.60 7.16
C LYS A 67 -0.32 -14.41 8.12
N SER A 68 0.43 -14.55 9.21
CA SER A 68 0.63 -13.50 10.22
C SER A 68 1.32 -12.26 9.66
N ARG A 69 2.39 -12.41 8.85
CA ARG A 69 3.07 -11.26 8.21
C ARG A 69 2.15 -10.48 7.28
N MET A 70 1.32 -11.17 6.50
CA MET A 70 0.36 -10.51 5.62
C MET A 70 -0.70 -9.72 6.41
N MET A 71 -1.24 -10.31 7.48
CA MET A 71 -2.18 -9.60 8.36
C MET A 71 -1.52 -8.40 9.06
N MET A 72 -0.27 -8.56 9.50
CA MET A 72 0.50 -7.48 10.10
C MET A 72 0.75 -6.34 9.11
N LEU A 73 1.11 -6.63 7.86
CA LEU A 73 1.30 -5.62 6.81
C LEU A 73 0.02 -4.80 6.57
N GLU A 74 -1.12 -5.50 6.46
CA GLU A 74 -2.42 -4.86 6.25
C GLU A 74 -2.81 -3.98 7.44
N ARG A 75 -2.58 -4.47 8.67
CA ARG A 75 -2.85 -3.72 9.88
C ARG A 75 -1.95 -2.49 10.02
N GLN A 76 -0.66 -2.63 9.80
CA GLN A 76 0.30 -1.53 9.87
C GLN A 76 -0.03 -0.44 8.84
N PHE A 77 -0.34 -0.82 7.60
CA PHE A 77 -0.81 0.16 6.61
C PHE A 77 -2.11 0.83 7.06
N SER A 78 -3.02 0.07 7.67
CA SER A 78 -4.29 0.61 8.15
C SER A 78 -4.11 1.66 9.24
N ILE A 79 -3.22 1.39 10.19
CA ILE A 79 -2.81 2.34 11.23
C ILE A 79 -2.21 3.60 10.60
N THR A 80 -1.29 3.44 9.66
CA THR A 80 -0.65 4.58 8.98
C THR A 80 -1.66 5.42 8.21
N ALA A 81 -2.58 4.82 7.45
CA ALA A 81 -3.58 5.58 6.70
C ALA A 81 -4.53 6.36 7.62
N ILE A 82 -4.86 5.85 8.81
CA ILE A 82 -5.61 6.61 9.83
C ILE A 82 -4.78 7.78 10.36
N CYS A 83 -3.48 7.57 10.64
CA CYS A 83 -2.58 8.65 11.03
C CYS A 83 -2.46 9.72 9.95
N PHE A 84 -2.37 9.33 8.68
CA PHE A 84 -2.34 10.27 7.56
C PHE A 84 -3.58 11.15 7.51
N ARG A 85 -4.78 10.55 7.60
CA ARG A 85 -6.04 11.31 7.70
C ARG A 85 -6.00 12.30 8.87
N LYS A 86 -5.58 11.87 10.06
CA LYS A 86 -5.42 12.75 11.22
C LYS A 86 -4.44 13.90 10.95
N MET A 87 -3.32 13.64 10.27
CA MET A 87 -2.36 14.67 9.87
C MET A 87 -3.00 15.70 8.94
N THR A 88 -3.78 15.27 7.95
CA THR A 88 -4.46 16.20 7.02
C THR A 88 -5.47 17.13 7.70
N VAL A 89 -5.98 16.76 8.88
CA VAL A 89 -6.92 17.59 9.66
C VAL A 89 -6.19 18.48 10.67
N VAL A 90 -5.14 17.96 11.33
CA VAL A 90 -4.40 18.71 12.37
C VAL A 90 -3.42 19.71 11.76
N PHE A 91 -2.70 19.33 10.69
CA PHE A 91 -1.63 20.16 10.13
C PHE A 91 -2.10 21.54 9.65
N PRO A 92 -3.23 21.68 8.91
CA PRO A 92 -3.73 23.00 8.47
C PRO A 92 -4.18 23.91 9.62
N LYS A 93 -4.45 23.35 10.80
CA LYS A 93 -4.78 24.15 11.99
C LYS A 93 -3.55 24.80 12.61
N ILE A 94 -2.35 24.27 12.35
CA ILE A 94 -1.09 24.73 12.94
C ILE A 94 -0.25 25.51 11.91
N PHE A 95 -0.18 25.02 10.68
CA PHE A 95 0.60 25.59 9.59
C PHE A 95 -0.33 26.16 8.52
N ARG A 96 0.14 27.17 7.77
CA ARG A 96 -0.61 27.68 6.62
C ARG A 96 -0.76 26.58 5.57
N THR A 97 -1.90 26.52 4.92
CA THR A 97 -2.06 25.75 3.70
C THR A 97 -2.17 26.71 2.54
N ASP A 98 -1.42 26.44 1.47
CA ASP A 98 -1.56 27.15 0.20
C ASP A 98 -2.89 26.71 -0.44
N VAL A 99 -4.01 27.19 0.10
CA VAL A 99 -5.28 27.15 -0.61
C VAL A 99 -5.17 28.27 -1.63
N SER A 100 -5.03 27.93 -2.90
CA SER A 100 -5.38 28.89 -3.95
C SER A 100 -6.77 29.41 -3.65
N ASP A 101 -6.89 30.72 -3.50
CA ASP A 101 -8.14 31.49 -3.41
C ASP A 101 -8.98 31.38 -4.71
N ASP A 102 -9.24 30.16 -5.20
CA ASP A 102 -10.04 29.87 -6.40
C ASP A 102 -11.47 29.41 -6.04
N ALA A 103 -11.82 29.31 -4.76
CA ALA A 103 -13.15 28.89 -4.31
C ALA A 103 -14.21 30.01 -4.38
N ASP A 104 -13.82 31.29 -4.48
CA ASP A 104 -14.75 32.42 -4.45
C ASP A 104 -15.25 32.89 -5.83
N ASN A 105 -14.78 32.30 -6.94
CA ASN A 105 -15.22 32.66 -8.30
C ASN A 105 -16.13 31.62 -8.98
N LEU A 106 -16.82 30.76 -8.21
CA LEU A 106 -17.82 29.83 -8.75
C LEU A 106 -19.26 30.22 -8.39
N SER A 107 -19.58 31.52 -8.38
CA SER A 107 -20.96 32.01 -8.18
C SER A 107 -21.57 32.76 -9.37
N ASN A 108 -20.87 32.92 -10.51
CA ASN A 108 -21.43 33.58 -11.68
C ASN A 108 -20.91 33.02 -13.02
N ALA A 109 -21.55 31.96 -13.53
CA ALA A 109 -21.67 31.72 -14.97
C ALA A 109 -22.73 30.65 -15.24
N GLY A 110 -23.98 31.08 -15.37
CA GLY A 110 -25.00 30.30 -16.03
C GLY A 110 -24.81 30.30 -17.55
N THR A 111 -25.07 29.13 -18.14
CA THR A 111 -25.68 28.93 -19.47
C THR A 111 -24.77 28.93 -20.72
N VAL A 112 -24.81 27.75 -21.38
CA VAL A 112 -24.61 27.41 -22.82
C VAL A 112 -23.18 27.18 -23.36
N GLY A 113 -22.95 25.97 -23.89
CA GLY A 113 -22.28 25.80 -25.18
C GLY A 113 -21.17 24.75 -25.27
N ASN A 114 -21.45 23.64 -25.96
CA ASN A 114 -20.52 22.55 -26.33
C ASN A 114 -19.23 23.03 -27.04
N ASN A 115 -18.08 22.39 -26.75
CA ASN A 115 -17.28 21.60 -27.73
C ASN A 115 -15.93 21.15 -27.17
N ALA A 116 -15.39 20.10 -27.79
CA ALA A 116 -14.26 19.29 -27.41
C ALA A 116 -12.87 19.95 -27.51
N SER A 117 -11.95 19.34 -26.77
CA SER A 117 -10.50 19.20 -27.01
C SER A 117 -9.54 20.34 -26.63
N THR A 118 -8.33 19.88 -26.30
CA THR A 118 -7.03 20.57 -26.25
C THR A 118 -6.56 21.14 -24.91
N THR A 119 -5.63 20.39 -24.31
CA THR A 119 -4.34 20.85 -23.78
C THR A 119 -4.10 22.36 -23.80
N SER A 120 -3.97 22.96 -22.62
CA SER A 120 -3.26 24.23 -22.47
C SER A 120 -2.52 24.28 -21.13
N LYS A 121 -1.24 23.90 -21.18
CA LYS A 121 -0.21 24.40 -20.27
C LYS A 121 -0.22 25.93 -20.38
N SER A 122 -0.74 26.63 -19.38
CA SER A 122 -0.58 28.09 -19.30
C SER A 122 0.87 28.40 -18.92
N ARG A 123 1.56 28.92 -19.92
CA ARG A 123 2.95 29.32 -19.92
C ARG A 123 2.96 30.80 -19.51
N GLN A 124 3.12 31.12 -18.23
CA GLN A 124 3.43 32.49 -17.83
C GLN A 124 4.86 32.81 -18.29
N LYS A 125 4.97 33.52 -19.41
CA LYS A 125 6.14 34.32 -19.77
C LYS A 125 5.86 35.75 -19.34
N GLY A 126 6.63 36.26 -18.38
CA GLY A 126 6.64 37.68 -18.05
C GLY A 126 7.47 38.00 -16.80
N GLY A 127 8.74 38.36 -17.00
CA GLY A 127 9.57 39.05 -16.00
C GLY A 127 10.40 38.15 -15.08
N ALA A 128 11.69 38.02 -15.39
CA ALA A 128 12.67 37.48 -14.46
C ALA A 128 12.84 38.41 -13.25
N SER A 129 12.20 38.05 -12.14
CA SER A 129 12.85 38.13 -10.83
C SER A 129 13.01 36.69 -10.38
N ALA A 130 14.25 36.21 -10.26
CA ALA A 130 14.52 34.90 -9.68
C ALA A 130 14.15 34.97 -8.20
N THR A 131 12.87 34.82 -7.89
CA THR A 131 12.41 34.62 -6.52
C THR A 131 13.04 33.33 -6.04
N VAL A 132 14.01 33.45 -5.12
CA VAL A 132 14.64 32.32 -4.44
C VAL A 132 13.52 31.42 -3.91
N ARG A 133 13.48 30.14 -4.33
CA ARG A 133 12.52 29.16 -3.81
C ARG A 133 12.75 29.07 -2.29
N GLN A 134 11.77 29.48 -1.50
CA GLN A 134 11.78 29.32 -0.05
C GLN A 134 11.00 28.05 0.32
N VAL A 135 11.37 27.44 1.44
CA VAL A 135 10.66 26.28 2.00
C VAL A 135 9.23 26.70 2.35
N GLY A 136 8.24 26.05 1.74
CA GLY A 136 6.82 26.30 1.97
C GLY A 136 6.17 25.30 2.94
N SER A 137 4.91 25.55 3.31
CA SER A 137 4.17 24.65 4.22
C SER A 137 3.94 23.25 3.65
N HIS A 138 3.77 23.15 2.33
CA HIS A 138 3.66 21.84 1.65
C HIS A 138 4.97 21.03 1.75
N ASP A 139 6.13 21.71 1.68
CA ASP A 139 7.43 21.06 1.86
C ASP A 139 7.56 20.53 3.31
N LEU A 140 7.13 21.32 4.30
CA LEU A 140 7.06 20.89 5.70
C LEU A 140 6.12 19.70 5.90
N PHE A 141 4.95 19.69 5.26
CA PHE A 141 4.00 18.59 5.34
C PHE A 141 4.63 17.26 4.85
N ASN A 142 5.29 17.30 3.69
CA ASN A 142 5.96 16.13 3.12
C ASN A 142 7.13 15.65 3.99
N LEU A 143 7.91 16.57 4.54
CA LEU A 143 9.01 16.24 5.43
C LEU A 143 8.48 15.64 6.75
N ALA A 144 7.44 16.22 7.36
CA ALA A 144 6.85 15.67 8.59
C ALA A 144 6.36 14.24 8.39
N TRP A 145 5.67 13.99 7.27
CA TRP A 145 5.16 12.67 6.97
C TRP A 145 6.29 11.66 6.78
N THR A 146 7.32 12.03 6.02
CA THR A 146 8.48 11.16 5.78
C THR A 146 9.26 10.89 7.07
N LEU A 147 9.43 11.91 7.92
CA LEU A 147 10.08 11.77 9.23
C LEU A 147 9.27 10.87 10.16
N PHE A 148 7.95 11.06 10.22
CA PHE A 148 7.04 10.18 10.96
C PHE A 148 7.21 8.72 10.53
N LEU A 149 7.21 8.45 9.22
CA LEU A 149 7.40 7.10 8.68
C LEU A 149 8.78 6.53 9.01
N GLN A 150 9.84 7.35 8.95
CA GLN A 150 11.20 6.95 9.30
C GLN A 150 11.31 6.55 10.78
N VAL A 151 10.76 7.37 11.69
CA VAL A 151 10.79 7.06 13.13
C VAL A 151 9.91 5.85 13.44
N LYS A 152 8.73 5.73 12.80
CA LYS A 152 7.88 4.54 12.91
C LYS A 152 8.63 3.27 12.49
N ALA A 153 9.41 3.32 11.42
CA ALA A 153 10.19 2.18 10.91
C ALA A 153 11.27 1.70 11.89
N PHE A 154 11.82 2.59 12.73
CA PHE A 154 12.79 2.20 13.76
C PHE A 154 12.19 1.36 14.90
N TYR A 155 10.87 1.43 15.12
CA TYR A 155 10.23 0.81 16.28
C TYR A 155 8.97 0.00 15.90
N PRO A 156 9.10 -1.32 15.69
CA PRO A 156 7.95 -2.19 15.40
C PRO A 156 6.84 -2.13 16.45
N THR A 157 7.19 -1.89 17.72
CA THR A 157 6.24 -1.73 18.83
C THR A 157 5.36 -0.50 18.72
N ILE A 158 5.86 0.56 18.07
CA ILE A 158 5.05 1.74 17.72
C ILE A 158 4.23 1.44 16.47
N ALA A 159 4.87 0.88 15.44
CA ALA A 159 4.25 0.68 14.13
C ALA A 159 2.97 -0.17 14.17
N ASP A 160 2.84 -1.05 15.16
CA ASP A 160 1.70 -1.93 15.35
C ASP A 160 0.60 -1.34 16.28
N ASP A 161 0.85 -0.22 16.95
CA ASP A 161 -0.08 0.40 17.90
C ASP A 161 -0.60 1.76 17.40
N LEU A 162 -1.91 1.83 17.15
CA LEU A 162 -2.53 3.05 16.61
C LEU A 162 -2.39 4.25 17.54
N VAL A 163 -2.45 4.03 18.86
CA VAL A 163 -2.35 5.12 19.83
C VAL A 163 -0.94 5.68 19.82
N ASN A 164 0.09 4.84 19.90
CA ASN A 164 1.49 5.24 19.86
C ASN A 164 1.86 5.86 18.52
N CYS A 165 1.40 5.31 17.39
CA CYS A 165 1.57 5.94 16.08
C CYS A 165 0.91 7.33 16.03
N HIS A 166 -0.27 7.49 16.59
CA HIS A 166 -0.93 8.80 16.65
C HIS A 166 -0.16 9.79 17.52
N LEU A 167 0.33 9.37 18.69
CA LEU A 167 1.13 10.20 19.57
C LEU A 167 2.45 10.61 18.91
N LEU A 168 3.13 9.67 18.24
CA LEU A 168 4.34 9.94 17.47
C LEU A 168 4.10 11.00 16.40
N LEU A 169 2.97 10.92 15.67
CA LEU A 169 2.60 11.94 14.70
C LEU A 169 2.44 13.33 15.33
N LEU A 170 1.77 13.44 16.48
CA LEU A 170 1.62 14.73 17.18
C LEU A 170 2.97 15.29 17.63
N VAL A 171 3.86 14.43 18.13
CA VAL A 171 5.22 14.82 18.53
C VAL A 171 6.04 15.32 17.33
N THR A 172 5.89 14.69 16.15
CA THR A 172 6.54 15.18 14.91
C THR A 172 6.05 16.56 14.50
N ILE A 173 4.74 16.82 14.63
CA ILE A 173 4.12 18.13 14.34
C ILE A 173 4.59 19.19 15.33
N ASP A 174 4.63 18.86 16.63
CA ASP A 174 5.17 19.72 17.69
C ASP A 174 6.62 20.13 17.40
N TRP A 175 7.46 19.16 16.99
CA TRP A 175 8.85 19.44 16.64
C TRP A 175 9.00 20.38 15.45
N LEU A 176 8.19 20.22 14.40
CA LEU A 176 8.21 21.16 13.27
C LEU A 176 7.77 22.57 13.67
N TYR A 177 6.81 22.69 14.59
CA TYR A 177 6.41 23.99 15.12
C TYR A 177 7.58 24.65 15.87
N MET A 178 8.27 23.90 16.73
CA MET A 178 9.48 24.37 17.41
C MET A 178 10.59 24.78 16.42
N VAL A 179 10.78 24.02 15.33
CA VAL A 179 11.73 24.35 14.26
C VAL A 179 11.41 25.71 13.63
N CYS A 180 10.13 25.97 13.29
CA CYS A 180 9.73 27.24 12.68
C CYS A 180 10.01 28.44 13.58
N LEU A 181 9.80 28.28 14.90
CA LEU A 181 10.07 29.34 15.88
C LEU A 181 11.56 29.53 16.17
N SER A 182 12.35 28.46 16.12
CA SER A 182 13.79 28.46 16.44
C SER A 182 14.68 28.87 15.27
N ASP A 183 14.14 28.95 14.05
CA ASP A 183 14.86 29.43 12.89
C ASP A 183 15.36 30.88 13.07
N LYS A 184 16.51 31.22 12.47
CA LYS A 184 17.14 32.54 12.60
C LYS A 184 16.20 33.69 12.19
N ASN A 185 15.33 33.46 11.20
CA ASN A 185 14.37 34.45 10.72
C ASN A 185 12.98 34.29 11.36
N SER A 186 12.81 33.34 12.29
CA SER A 186 11.53 32.93 12.89
C SER A 186 10.44 32.81 11.82
N ARG A 187 10.42 31.67 11.12
CA ARG A 187 9.55 31.33 9.98
C ARG A 187 8.06 31.20 10.36
N SER A 188 7.57 32.15 11.15
CA SER A 188 6.18 32.39 11.54
C SER A 188 5.28 32.66 10.34
N ASP A 189 5.85 33.01 9.18
CA ASP A 189 5.15 33.05 7.90
C ASP A 189 4.59 31.68 7.48
N LEU A 190 5.14 30.57 7.97
CA LEU A 190 4.63 29.21 7.73
C LEU A 190 3.54 28.79 8.72
N LEU A 191 3.39 29.53 9.83
CA LEU A 191 2.42 29.21 10.88
C LEU A 191 1.05 29.81 10.56
N ASN A 192 -0.01 29.07 10.90
CA ASN A 192 -1.38 29.53 10.76
C ASN A 192 -1.64 30.67 11.76
N PRO A 193 -1.95 31.90 11.31
CA PRO A 193 -2.19 33.03 12.21
C PRO A 193 -3.46 32.88 13.07
N GLN A 194 -4.38 31.98 12.69
CA GLN A 194 -5.59 31.69 13.47
C GLN A 194 -5.32 30.74 14.65
N PHE A 195 -4.17 30.06 14.65
CA PHE A 195 -3.76 29.23 15.77
C PHE A 195 -3.25 30.11 16.91
N ALA A 196 -3.88 29.99 18.07
CA ALA A 196 -3.47 30.68 19.28
C ALA A 196 -2.97 29.63 20.30
N PRO A 197 -1.65 29.46 20.47
CA PRO A 197 -1.11 28.54 21.47
C PRO A 197 -1.48 29.03 22.88
N ARG A 198 -1.75 28.09 23.78
CA ARG A 198 -2.14 28.39 25.17
C ARG A 198 -1.04 29.15 25.91
N ASP A 199 0.20 28.71 25.73
CA ASP A 199 1.39 29.37 26.26
C ASP A 199 2.25 29.89 25.11
N ARG A 200 2.20 31.21 24.89
CA ARG A 200 3.01 31.89 23.86
C ARG A 200 4.50 31.98 24.20
N SER A 201 4.87 31.72 25.45
CA SER A 201 6.28 31.71 25.88
C SER A 201 6.95 30.35 25.68
N SER A 202 6.16 29.28 25.59
CA SER A 202 6.63 27.94 25.24
C SER A 202 6.90 27.81 23.75
N LEU A 203 8.01 27.17 23.39
CA LEU A 203 8.28 26.76 22.01
C LEU A 203 7.43 25.54 21.59
N SER A 204 7.04 24.70 22.54
CA SER A 204 6.25 23.49 22.30
C SER A 204 4.76 23.77 22.46
N ILE A 205 3.97 23.16 21.56
CA ILE A 205 2.50 23.20 21.51
C ILE A 205 1.91 21.80 21.73
N LEU A 206 2.68 20.86 22.27
CA LEU A 206 2.28 19.46 22.42
C LEU A 206 0.99 19.31 23.24
N GLU A 207 0.79 20.16 24.25
CA GLU A 207 -0.44 20.17 25.06
C GLU A 207 -1.66 20.60 24.23
N ASP A 208 -1.53 21.66 23.43
CA ASP A 208 -2.59 22.13 22.53
C ASP A 208 -2.92 21.06 21.47
N LEU A 209 -1.90 20.40 20.92
CA LEU A 209 -2.07 19.30 19.96
C LEU A 209 -2.79 18.09 20.57
N CYS A 210 -2.43 17.72 21.81
CA CYS A 210 -3.06 16.62 22.52
C CYS A 210 -4.53 16.94 22.83
N GLU A 211 -4.86 18.16 23.23
CA GLU A 211 -6.25 18.59 23.43
C GLU A 211 -7.04 18.55 22.12
N LEU A 212 -6.49 19.12 21.04
CA LEU A 212 -7.10 19.16 19.72
C LEU A 212 -7.38 17.75 19.14
N ALA A 213 -6.52 16.80 19.47
CA ALA A 213 -6.58 15.42 18.98
C ALA A 213 -7.24 14.44 19.98
N HIS A 214 -7.70 14.92 21.14
CA HIS A 214 -8.21 14.10 22.25
C HIS A 214 -7.25 12.97 22.68
N ALA A 215 -5.96 13.30 22.80
CA ALA A 215 -4.87 12.38 23.13
C ALA A 215 -4.28 12.65 24.53
N SER A 216 -3.65 11.65 25.13
CA SER A 216 -2.96 11.80 26.42
C SER A 216 -1.62 12.51 26.26
N CYS A 217 -1.52 13.74 26.78
CA CYS A 217 -0.29 14.52 26.75
C CYS A 217 0.85 13.86 27.55
N VAL A 218 0.53 13.20 28.67
CA VAL A 218 1.52 12.47 29.46
C VAL A 218 2.17 11.37 28.61
N ASN A 219 1.36 10.60 27.88
CA ASN A 219 1.87 9.53 27.01
C ASN A 219 2.62 10.12 25.80
N ALA A 220 2.17 11.26 25.25
CA ALA A 220 2.88 11.95 24.18
C ALA A 220 4.30 12.36 24.60
N LYS A 221 4.46 12.89 25.83
CA LYS A 221 5.75 13.24 26.41
C LYS A 221 6.66 12.01 26.59
N VAL A 222 6.08 10.86 26.96
CA VAL A 222 6.81 9.57 27.02
C VAL A 222 7.28 9.14 25.61
N VAL A 223 6.42 9.24 24.59
CA VAL A 223 6.78 8.91 23.21
C VAL A 223 7.89 9.84 22.69
N GLN A 224 7.78 11.14 23.00
CA GLN A 224 8.78 12.14 22.65
C GLN A 224 10.16 11.83 23.26
N ALA A 225 10.19 11.55 24.57
CA ALA A 225 11.44 11.30 25.30
C ALA A 225 12.12 9.99 24.91
N ASN A 226 11.35 8.90 24.75
CA ASN A 226 11.91 7.55 24.62
C ASN A 226 12.13 7.09 23.18
N TYR A 227 11.43 7.68 22.20
CA TYR A 227 11.49 7.21 20.81
C TYR A 227 11.86 8.33 19.84
N PHE A 228 11.12 9.44 19.87
CA PHE A 228 11.31 10.50 18.89
C PHE A 228 12.65 11.22 19.05
N ARG A 229 13.01 11.60 20.28
CA ARG A 229 14.27 12.30 20.56
C ARG A 229 15.50 11.50 20.14
N ALA A 230 15.59 10.24 20.58
CA ALA A 230 16.69 9.36 20.22
C ALA A 230 16.79 9.14 18.69
N SER A 231 15.65 9.11 18.01
CA SER A 231 15.62 9.02 16.54
C SER A 231 16.12 10.27 15.86
N LEU A 232 15.74 11.47 16.34
CA LEU A 232 16.27 12.73 15.83
C LEU A 232 17.78 12.82 16.02
N GLU A 233 18.27 12.53 17.23
CA GLU A 233 19.70 12.54 17.55
C GLU A 233 20.48 11.67 16.55
N ARG A 234 20.01 10.43 16.33
CA ARG A 234 20.56 9.53 15.32
C ARG A 234 20.54 10.11 13.91
N LEU A 235 19.43 10.67 13.46
CA LEU A 235 19.30 11.22 12.10
C LEU A 235 20.22 12.43 11.85
N PHE A 236 20.49 13.25 12.88
CA PHE A 236 21.46 14.34 12.81
C PHE A 236 22.90 13.84 12.86
N GLU A 237 23.20 12.85 13.71
CA GLU A 237 24.53 12.21 13.78
C GLU A 237 24.93 11.55 12.46
N GLU A 238 23.98 10.85 11.82
CA GLU A 238 24.15 10.23 10.50
C GLU A 238 24.14 11.27 9.35
N LYS A 239 23.99 12.57 9.66
CA LYS A 239 23.92 13.68 8.70
C LYS A 239 22.79 13.54 7.68
N ILE A 240 21.75 12.78 8.02
CA ILE A 240 20.52 12.69 7.22
C ILE A 240 19.75 14.01 7.33
N LEU A 241 19.67 14.56 8.53
CA LEU A 241 19.12 15.89 8.77
C LEU A 241 20.24 16.90 8.99
N THR A 242 20.09 18.08 8.42
CA THR A 242 20.98 19.23 8.60
C THR A 242 20.30 20.24 9.51
N GLY A 243 20.97 20.60 10.60
CA GLY A 243 20.34 21.34 11.68
C GLY A 243 21.16 22.48 12.24
N ILE A 244 20.49 23.23 13.09
CA ILE A 244 21.04 24.26 13.96
C ILE A 244 21.20 23.62 15.36
N ASN A 245 21.74 24.36 16.33
CA ASN A 245 21.86 23.94 17.73
C ASN A 245 20.55 23.32 18.27
N ASN A 246 20.68 22.34 19.17
CA ASN A 246 19.56 21.61 19.81
C ASN A 246 18.72 20.70 18.90
N PHE A 247 19.28 20.16 17.82
CA PHE A 247 18.58 19.22 16.92
C PHE A 247 17.31 19.82 16.26
N TYR A 248 17.36 21.11 15.95
CA TYR A 248 16.36 21.77 15.09
C TYR A 248 16.83 21.74 13.65
N LEU A 249 15.91 21.44 12.72
CA LEU A 249 16.18 21.44 11.29
C LEU A 249 16.50 22.85 10.78
N SER A 250 17.47 22.97 9.87
CA SER A 250 17.72 24.22 9.15
C SER A 250 16.65 24.41 8.07
N LEU A 251 15.98 25.57 8.07
CA LEU A 251 15.00 25.95 7.03
C LEU A 251 15.63 26.76 5.89
N GLU A 252 16.96 26.90 5.86
CA GLU A 252 17.69 27.42 4.70
C GLU A 252 17.51 26.44 3.53
N THR A 253 17.13 26.94 2.34
CA THR A 253 16.67 26.10 1.22
C THR A 253 17.65 24.98 0.87
N SER A 254 18.96 25.25 0.85
CA SER A 254 19.98 24.23 0.55
C SER A 254 20.03 23.09 1.57
N ASP A 255 19.95 23.43 2.85
CA ASP A 255 20.03 22.46 3.96
C ASP A 255 18.74 21.65 4.06
N PHE A 256 17.59 22.31 3.84
CA PHE A 256 16.29 21.66 3.80
C PHE A 256 16.20 20.67 2.63
N ASP A 257 16.61 21.07 1.42
CA ASP A 257 16.62 20.20 0.25
C ASP A 257 17.55 19.00 0.46
N HIS A 258 18.73 19.22 1.06
CA HIS A 258 19.63 18.14 1.46
C HIS A 258 18.95 17.16 2.43
N SER A 259 18.33 17.68 3.49
CA SER A 259 17.68 16.88 4.52
C SER A 259 16.50 16.08 3.96
N SER A 260 15.66 16.72 3.13
CA SER A 260 14.52 16.10 2.50
C SER A 260 14.93 14.99 1.54
N LEU A 261 15.98 15.21 0.73
CA LEU A 261 16.52 14.21 -0.17
C LEU A 261 17.04 12.99 0.59
N HIS A 262 17.92 13.20 1.58
CA HIS A 262 18.53 12.10 2.33
C HIS A 262 17.52 11.34 3.16
N LEU A 263 16.56 12.02 3.78
CA LEU A 263 15.48 11.36 4.52
C LEU A 263 14.63 10.46 3.60
N ASN A 264 14.31 10.94 2.39
CA ASN A 264 13.58 10.15 1.40
C ASN A 264 14.39 8.95 0.91
N SER A 265 15.69 9.12 0.65
CA SER A 265 16.58 8.03 0.24
C SER A 265 16.75 6.98 1.34
N THR A 266 16.93 7.39 2.60
CA THR A 266 17.02 6.47 3.73
C THR A 266 15.74 5.66 3.90
N TYR A 267 14.57 6.29 3.81
CA TYR A 267 13.30 5.59 3.88
C TYR A 267 13.08 4.65 2.68
N GLU A 268 13.49 5.07 1.47
CA GLU A 268 13.45 4.21 0.29
C GLU A 268 14.34 2.97 0.45
N MET A 269 15.54 3.12 1.01
CA MET A 269 16.41 1.98 1.33
C MET A 269 15.77 1.02 2.32
N PHE A 270 15.10 1.54 3.37
CA PHE A 270 14.31 0.70 4.28
C PHE A 270 13.20 -0.05 3.55
N VAL A 271 12.44 0.60 2.66
CA VAL A 271 11.39 -0.05 1.85
C VAL A 271 11.95 -1.13 0.92
N LEU A 272 13.19 -0.99 0.44
CA LEU A 272 13.82 -2.00 -0.42
C LEU A 272 14.44 -3.16 0.37
N SER A 273 14.85 -2.96 1.62
CA SER A 273 15.45 -4.00 2.47
C SER A 273 14.40 -4.76 3.29
N ASP A 274 13.72 -4.05 4.19
CA ASP A 274 12.91 -4.63 5.27
C ASP A 274 11.42 -4.26 5.17
N GLY A 275 11.10 -3.19 4.45
CA GLY A 275 9.74 -2.70 4.26
C GLY A 275 8.98 -3.49 3.19
N ASP A 276 7.75 -3.88 3.48
CA ASP A 276 6.91 -4.58 2.50
C ASP A 276 6.13 -3.62 1.57
N LEU A 277 5.92 -2.36 1.99
CA LEU A 277 5.11 -1.36 1.30
C LEU A 277 5.69 0.05 1.48
N ASP A 278 5.73 0.84 0.40
CA ASP A 278 6.04 2.28 0.49
C ASP A 278 4.81 3.07 0.95
N GLU A 279 4.77 3.42 2.24
CA GLU A 279 3.65 4.14 2.84
C GLU A 279 3.58 5.63 2.42
N ARG A 280 4.60 6.16 1.72
CA ARG A 280 4.54 7.49 1.09
C ARG A 280 3.55 7.56 -0.06
N ILE A 281 3.01 6.42 -0.51
CA ILE A 281 1.87 6.37 -1.44
C ILE A 281 0.71 7.29 -1.01
N LEU A 282 0.55 7.54 0.29
CA LEU A 282 -0.47 8.41 0.86
C LEU A 282 -0.25 9.91 0.53
N LEU A 283 0.98 10.33 0.26
CA LEU A 283 1.30 11.70 -0.20
C LEU A 283 0.89 11.96 -1.65
N SER A 284 0.71 10.91 -2.46
CA SER A 284 0.38 11.02 -3.89
C SER A 284 -0.95 11.74 -4.12
N ASP A 285 -1.03 12.58 -5.16
CA ASP A 285 -2.28 13.23 -5.58
C ASP A 285 -3.33 12.22 -6.08
N VAL A 286 -2.89 11.04 -6.52
CA VAL A 286 -3.75 9.94 -6.97
C VAL A 286 -3.87 8.82 -5.93
N ALA A 287 -3.47 9.09 -4.68
CA ALA A 287 -3.42 8.09 -3.63
C ALA A 287 -4.77 7.37 -3.40
N GLU A 288 -5.90 8.07 -3.47
CA GLU A 288 -7.22 7.43 -3.31
C GLU A 288 -7.50 6.37 -4.38
N LYS A 289 -7.02 6.62 -5.60
CA LYS A 289 -7.13 5.67 -6.72
C LYS A 289 -6.16 4.50 -6.56
N GLU A 290 -4.92 4.74 -6.14
CA GLU A 290 -3.91 3.69 -5.97
C GLU A 290 -4.17 2.83 -4.72
N VAL A 291 -4.62 3.45 -3.64
CA VAL A 291 -5.03 2.75 -2.41
C VAL A 291 -6.36 2.04 -2.63
N GLY A 292 -7.33 2.70 -3.27
CA GLY A 292 -8.70 2.18 -3.45
C GLY A 292 -9.62 2.45 -2.26
N ALA A 293 -9.34 3.51 -1.50
CA ALA A 293 -10.12 3.98 -0.36
C ALA A 293 -10.02 5.51 -0.25
N PRO A 294 -11.03 6.19 0.35
CA PRO A 294 -10.90 7.61 0.66
C PRO A 294 -9.80 7.79 1.69
N ILE A 295 -8.76 8.57 1.41
CA ILE A 295 -7.62 8.75 2.33
C ILE A 295 -7.46 10.19 2.80
N ARG A 296 -8.23 11.12 2.23
CA ARG A 296 -8.30 12.52 2.63
C ARG A 296 -9.75 12.85 3.05
N GLY A 297 -9.93 13.76 4.01
CA GLY A 297 -11.26 14.20 4.48
C GLY A 297 -11.56 13.93 5.95
N ASP A 298 -12.66 14.54 6.45
CA ASP A 298 -13.01 14.57 7.87
C ASP A 298 -13.31 13.18 8.45
N CYS A 299 -12.55 12.80 9.49
CA CYS A 299 -12.73 11.56 10.25
C CYS A 299 -14.14 11.42 10.89
N ARG A 300 -14.89 12.52 11.04
CA ARG A 300 -16.22 12.53 11.65
C ARG A 300 -17.25 11.68 10.88
N LEU A 301 -17.19 11.66 9.54
CA LEU A 301 -18.22 10.97 8.75
C LEU A 301 -18.19 9.44 8.91
N LEU A 302 -17.02 8.85 9.19
CA LEU A 302 -16.90 7.40 9.42
C LEU A 302 -17.29 7.01 10.85
N LEU A 303 -16.97 7.86 11.83
CA LEU A 303 -17.27 7.62 13.24
C LEU A 303 -18.76 7.85 13.55
N ASP A 304 -19.40 8.86 12.95
CA ASP A 304 -20.82 9.14 13.15
C ASP A 304 -21.72 8.09 12.46
N GLU A 305 -21.35 7.57 11.28
CA GLU A 305 -22.11 6.48 10.64
C GLU A 305 -22.07 5.17 11.46
N GLU A 306 -20.94 4.85 12.10
CA GLU A 306 -20.82 3.67 12.96
C GLU A 306 -21.49 3.85 14.32
N ALA A 307 -21.32 5.00 14.98
CA ALA A 307 -22.01 5.33 16.24
C ALA A 307 -23.54 5.24 16.09
N SER A 308 -24.06 5.67 14.93
CA SER A 308 -25.48 5.56 14.58
C SER A 308 -25.95 4.11 14.38
N ARG A 309 -25.09 3.22 13.86
CA ARG A 309 -25.41 1.81 13.57
C ARG A 309 -25.21 0.86 14.76
N LEU A 310 -24.33 1.21 15.70
CA LEU A 310 -24.04 0.44 16.91
C LEU A 310 -25.09 0.64 18.02
N ASN A 311 -25.75 1.81 18.04
CA ASN A 311 -26.74 2.21 19.04
C ASN A 311 -27.90 1.18 19.25
N PRO A 312 -28.55 0.61 18.21
CA PRO A 312 -29.63 -0.36 18.41
C PRO A 312 -29.18 -1.79 18.80
N ARG A 313 -27.87 -2.10 18.69
CA ARG A 313 -27.30 -3.37 19.16
C ARG A 313 -26.82 -3.26 20.61
N LEU A 314 -26.23 -2.14 20.99
CA LEU A 314 -25.82 -1.85 22.37
C LEU A 314 -27.02 -1.73 23.32
N GLN A 315 -28.14 -1.09 22.91
CA GLN A 315 -29.36 -1.03 23.72
C GLN A 315 -29.92 -2.42 24.09
N ARG A 316 -29.81 -3.41 23.18
CA ARG A 316 -30.25 -4.80 23.45
C ARG A 316 -29.31 -5.56 24.40
N VAL A 317 -28.02 -5.26 24.37
CA VAL A 317 -27.02 -5.87 25.26
C VAL A 317 -27.07 -5.21 26.65
N LEU A 318 -27.25 -3.90 26.72
CA LEU A 318 -27.41 -3.13 27.96
C LEU A 318 -28.71 -3.47 28.70
N ALA A 319 -29.81 -3.73 28.00
CA ALA A 319 -31.05 -4.22 28.61
C ALA A 319 -30.91 -5.61 29.27
N GLY A 320 -29.94 -6.43 28.80
CA GLY A 320 -29.61 -7.71 29.42
C GLY A 320 -28.55 -7.64 30.53
N ALA A 321 -27.82 -6.52 30.63
CA ALA A 321 -26.63 -6.38 31.48
C ALA A 321 -26.83 -5.43 32.68
N GLN A 322 -28.07 -5.09 33.05
CA GLN A 322 -28.41 -4.23 34.20
C GLN A 322 -28.08 -4.82 35.59
N LEU A 323 -27.22 -5.84 35.67
CA LEU A 323 -26.79 -6.43 36.94
C LEU A 323 -25.25 -6.54 37.00
N ARG A 324 -24.54 -5.40 37.02
CA ARG A 324 -23.26 -5.18 37.73
C ARG A 324 -22.68 -3.78 37.49
N LEU A 325 -22.93 -2.93 38.48
CA LEU A 325 -22.09 -1.87 39.08
C LEU A 325 -20.93 -1.27 38.26
N ALA A 326 -21.11 0.02 37.92
CA ALA A 326 -20.22 1.17 38.12
C ALA A 326 -18.70 0.96 38.19
N THR A 327 -18.02 1.28 37.08
CA THR A 327 -16.77 2.05 37.05
C THR A 327 -16.73 2.84 35.75
N GLU A 328 -16.69 4.17 35.87
CA GLU A 328 -16.43 5.12 34.78
C GLU A 328 -15.00 4.91 34.24
N ASP A 329 -14.78 5.17 32.94
CA ASP A 329 -13.53 5.03 32.13
C ASP A 329 -13.55 3.96 31.01
N VAL A 330 -14.67 3.81 30.31
CA VAL A 330 -14.74 2.96 29.10
C VAL A 330 -15.42 3.72 27.96
N ASP A 331 -14.72 4.58 27.24
CA ASP A 331 -15.27 5.10 25.96
C ASP A 331 -14.23 5.38 24.86
N ILE A 332 -12.92 5.47 25.14
CA ILE A 332 -11.91 5.73 24.09
C ILE A 332 -11.30 4.44 23.53
N VAL A 333 -11.20 3.36 24.33
CA VAL A 333 -10.49 2.13 23.94
C VAL A 333 -11.32 1.24 22.97
N GLN A 334 -12.65 1.37 22.95
CA GLN A 334 -13.51 0.54 22.09
C GLN A 334 -13.67 1.07 20.65
N GLN A 335 -13.33 2.34 20.38
CA GLN A 335 -13.42 2.90 19.02
C GLN A 335 -12.26 2.47 18.10
N PHE A 336 -11.17 1.93 18.67
CA PHE A 336 -9.95 1.57 17.94
C PHE A 336 -9.74 0.06 17.76
N SER A 337 -10.72 -0.77 18.12
CA SER A 337 -10.52 -2.22 18.24
C SER A 337 -10.32 -2.97 16.91
N ASN A 338 -10.33 -2.31 15.75
CA ASN A 338 -9.92 -2.89 14.47
C ASN A 338 -9.65 -1.82 13.38
N PRO A 339 -8.41 -1.29 13.27
CA PRO A 339 -8.05 -0.32 12.24
C PRO A 339 -8.30 -0.86 10.81
N ASP A 340 -8.10 -2.16 10.60
CA ASP A 340 -8.34 -2.85 9.34
C ASP A 340 -9.79 -2.70 8.87
N LYS A 341 -10.75 -2.79 9.81
CA LYS A 341 -12.18 -2.69 9.48
C LYS A 341 -12.55 -1.28 9.05
N LEU A 342 -11.97 -0.25 9.64
CA LEU A 342 -12.25 1.15 9.32
C LEU A 342 -11.82 1.54 7.89
N LEU A 343 -10.76 0.92 7.37
CA LEU A 343 -10.31 1.12 5.99
C LEU A 343 -11.01 0.20 4.99
N LEU A 344 -11.27 -1.06 5.38
CA LEU A 344 -11.99 -2.02 4.54
C LEU A 344 -13.51 -1.77 4.46
N GLN A 345 -14.12 -0.98 5.34
CA GLN A 345 -15.57 -0.80 5.39
C GLN A 345 -16.15 -0.16 4.11
N GLY A 346 -15.36 0.70 3.45
CA GLY A 346 -15.70 1.26 2.14
C GLY A 346 -15.49 0.28 1.00
N TYR A 347 -14.63 -0.73 1.17
CA TYR A 347 -14.35 -1.76 0.18
C TYR A 347 -15.31 -2.93 0.36
N LYS A 348 -16.49 -2.83 -0.27
CA LYS A 348 -17.32 -4.00 -0.53
C LYS A 348 -16.63 -4.82 -1.61
N GLY A 349 -15.75 -5.73 -1.20
CA GLY A 349 -15.23 -6.75 -2.12
C GLY A 349 -16.39 -7.45 -2.82
N ASP A 350 -16.15 -7.97 -4.02
CA ASP A 350 -17.13 -8.75 -4.76
C ASP A 350 -17.47 -10.04 -4.00
N TYR A 351 -18.33 -9.95 -2.98
CA TYR A 351 -18.96 -11.08 -2.34
C TYR A 351 -19.96 -11.65 -3.34
N LEU A 352 -19.45 -12.43 -4.30
CA LEU A 352 -20.28 -13.19 -5.20
C LEU A 352 -21.07 -14.17 -4.34
N THR A 353 -22.41 -14.12 -4.44
CA THR A 353 -23.26 -15.10 -3.77
C THR A 353 -22.90 -16.51 -4.26
N PRO A 354 -23.16 -17.56 -3.46
CA PRO A 354 -22.86 -18.95 -3.86
C PRO A 354 -23.45 -19.31 -5.22
N THR A 355 -24.61 -18.73 -5.56
CA THR A 355 -25.26 -18.87 -6.86
C THR A 355 -24.44 -18.28 -8.01
N ILE A 356 -23.86 -17.09 -7.82
CA ILE A 356 -23.02 -16.44 -8.85
C ILE A 356 -21.70 -17.19 -9.01
N GLN A 357 -21.12 -17.70 -7.92
CA GLN A 357 -19.93 -18.57 -7.99
C GLN A 357 -20.20 -19.84 -8.79
N ALA A 358 -21.32 -20.53 -8.52
CA ALA A 358 -21.71 -21.73 -9.26
C ALA A 358 -21.96 -21.46 -10.76
N GLN A 359 -22.62 -20.34 -11.09
CA GLN A 359 -22.81 -19.89 -12.48
C GLN A 359 -21.48 -19.58 -13.17
N GLY A 360 -20.53 -18.93 -12.46
CA GLY A 360 -19.19 -18.66 -12.96
C GLY A 360 -18.42 -19.93 -13.30
N VAL A 361 -18.45 -20.93 -12.40
CA VAL A 361 -17.82 -22.24 -12.62
C VAL A 361 -18.46 -22.97 -13.81
N ALA A 362 -19.79 -22.99 -13.91
CA ALA A 362 -20.49 -23.62 -15.03
C ALA A 362 -20.15 -22.96 -16.38
N ARG A 363 -20.08 -21.63 -16.41
CA ARG A 363 -19.68 -20.88 -17.60
C ARG A 363 -18.22 -21.13 -17.97
N LEU A 364 -17.31 -21.21 -17.00
CA LEU A 364 -15.91 -21.55 -17.21
C LEU A 364 -15.77 -22.97 -17.80
N GLN A 365 -16.48 -23.94 -17.23
CA GLN A 365 -16.50 -25.31 -17.73
C GLN A 365 -17.03 -25.39 -19.17
N ALA A 366 -18.06 -24.60 -19.50
CA ALA A 366 -18.58 -24.52 -20.86
C ALA A 366 -17.56 -23.91 -21.84
N LEU A 367 -16.82 -22.87 -21.44
CA LEU A 367 -15.76 -22.26 -22.26
C LEU A 367 -14.58 -23.22 -22.51
N LEU A 368 -14.30 -24.10 -21.57
CA LEU A 368 -13.23 -25.09 -21.62
C LEU A 368 -13.64 -26.41 -22.28
N ALA A 369 -14.94 -26.63 -22.49
CA ALA A 369 -15.43 -27.84 -23.12
C ALA A 369 -14.86 -27.98 -24.55
N GLY A 370 -14.26 -29.14 -24.83
CA GLY A 370 -13.66 -29.45 -26.14
C GLY A 370 -12.33 -28.74 -26.44
N ARG A 371 -11.78 -27.95 -25.50
CA ARG A 371 -10.45 -27.35 -25.62
C ARG A 371 -9.36 -28.39 -25.31
N ARG A 372 -8.20 -28.22 -25.94
CA ARG A 372 -7.06 -29.13 -25.76
C ARG A 372 -6.10 -28.62 -24.68
N ARG A 373 -5.39 -29.55 -24.05
CA ARG A 373 -4.35 -29.28 -23.02
C ARG A 373 -2.99 -29.08 -23.66
N GLU A 374 -2.95 -28.27 -24.71
CA GLU A 374 -1.74 -27.99 -25.49
C GLU A 374 -1.83 -26.60 -26.12
N PHE A 375 -0.70 -26.10 -26.60
CA PHE A 375 -0.68 -24.87 -27.38
C PHE A 375 -1.45 -25.03 -28.69
N GLY A 376 -2.12 -23.96 -29.14
CA GLY A 376 -2.70 -23.90 -30.47
C GLY A 376 -1.61 -23.95 -31.54
N GLU A 377 -1.92 -24.54 -32.70
CA GLU A 377 -0.94 -24.68 -33.80
C GLU A 377 -0.46 -23.31 -34.32
N ALA A 378 -1.33 -22.29 -34.33
CA ALA A 378 -0.98 -20.93 -34.71
C ALA A 378 0.08 -20.32 -33.76
N THR A 379 -0.08 -20.54 -32.45
CA THR A 379 0.86 -20.10 -31.41
C THR A 379 2.20 -20.81 -31.54
N LEU A 380 2.16 -22.13 -31.72
CA LEU A 380 3.36 -22.94 -31.95
C LEU A 380 4.11 -22.47 -33.20
N SER A 381 3.38 -22.16 -34.27
CA SER A 381 3.96 -21.64 -35.51
C SER A 381 4.65 -20.29 -35.29
N LYS A 382 4.00 -19.36 -34.59
CA LYS A 382 4.59 -18.06 -34.23
C LYS A 382 5.83 -18.24 -33.34
N MET A 383 5.77 -19.11 -32.32
CA MET A 383 6.91 -19.38 -31.45
C MET A 383 8.08 -20.01 -32.23
N ARG A 384 7.82 -20.92 -33.17
CA ARG A 384 8.84 -21.50 -34.06
C ARG A 384 9.48 -20.45 -34.97
N GLN A 385 8.72 -19.47 -35.40
CA GLN A 385 9.18 -18.39 -36.27
C GLN A 385 10.05 -17.38 -35.53
N TYR A 386 9.64 -16.98 -34.32
CA TYR A 386 10.25 -15.84 -33.61
C TYR A 386 11.22 -16.22 -32.49
N CYS A 387 11.06 -17.37 -31.83
CA CYS A 387 11.99 -17.80 -30.77
C CYS A 387 13.19 -18.53 -31.37
N SER A 388 14.32 -17.84 -31.54
CA SER A 388 15.58 -18.41 -32.01
C SER A 388 16.26 -19.23 -30.91
N GLY A 389 16.08 -20.56 -30.91
CA GLY A 389 16.74 -21.43 -29.93
C GLY A 389 16.10 -22.81 -29.74
N LYS A 390 16.49 -23.48 -28.65
CA LYS A 390 15.94 -24.77 -28.21
C LYS A 390 14.45 -24.61 -27.93
N ALA A 391 13.65 -25.51 -28.48
CA ALA A 391 12.21 -25.66 -28.31
C ALA A 391 11.71 -25.38 -26.87
N PRO A 392 11.25 -24.15 -26.54
CA PRO A 392 10.83 -23.84 -25.17
C PRO A 392 9.54 -24.59 -24.79
N TRP A 393 8.78 -25.07 -25.77
CA TRP A 393 7.50 -25.75 -25.54
C TRP A 393 7.65 -27.08 -24.80
N ASP A 394 8.71 -27.85 -25.04
CA ASP A 394 8.92 -29.13 -24.35
C ASP A 394 9.33 -28.89 -22.89
N ASP A 395 10.16 -27.88 -22.64
CA ASP A 395 10.54 -27.46 -21.29
C ASP A 395 9.33 -26.90 -20.51
N ILE A 396 8.46 -26.13 -21.17
CA ILE A 396 7.21 -25.63 -20.58
C ILE A 396 6.26 -26.79 -20.26
N ARG A 397 6.07 -27.75 -21.18
CA ARG A 397 5.26 -28.95 -20.91
C ARG A 397 5.81 -29.73 -19.73
N ALA A 398 7.12 -29.95 -19.67
CA ALA A 398 7.77 -30.63 -18.55
C ALA A 398 7.51 -29.88 -17.23
N GLN A 399 7.62 -28.55 -17.23
CA GLN A 399 7.34 -27.74 -16.05
C GLN A 399 5.85 -27.79 -15.63
N VAL A 400 4.92 -27.68 -16.57
CA VAL A 400 3.47 -27.78 -16.28
C VAL A 400 3.13 -29.17 -15.73
N ASN A 401 3.70 -30.23 -16.31
CA ASN A 401 3.54 -31.60 -15.81
C ASN A 401 4.09 -31.75 -14.39
N GLN A 402 5.23 -31.13 -14.09
CA GLN A 402 5.80 -31.12 -12.74
C GLN A 402 4.87 -30.40 -11.75
N LEU A 403 4.39 -29.20 -12.09
CA LEU A 403 3.48 -28.42 -11.24
C LEU A 403 2.16 -29.17 -10.99
N ARG A 404 1.64 -29.82 -12.03
CA ARG A 404 0.47 -30.69 -11.96
C ARG A 404 0.71 -31.88 -11.03
N SER A 405 1.85 -32.56 -11.16
CA SER A 405 2.19 -33.70 -10.31
C SER A 405 2.28 -33.28 -8.84
N ASN A 406 2.94 -32.14 -8.56
CA ASN A 406 3.06 -31.60 -7.21
C ASN A 406 1.69 -31.30 -6.58
N PHE A 407 0.76 -30.73 -7.38
CA PHE A 407 -0.61 -30.46 -6.94
C PHE A 407 -1.34 -31.75 -6.56
N LEU A 408 -1.28 -32.78 -7.42
CA LEU A 408 -1.94 -34.06 -7.15
C LEU A 408 -1.34 -34.78 -5.92
N SER A 409 -0.02 -34.78 -5.78
CA SER A 409 0.65 -35.42 -4.64
C SER A 409 0.38 -34.73 -3.31
N ALA A 410 0.30 -33.39 -3.30
CA ALA A 410 -0.03 -32.63 -2.09
C ALA A 410 -1.45 -32.95 -1.61
N TYR A 411 -2.36 -33.27 -2.53
CA TYR A 411 -3.73 -33.63 -2.22
C TYR A 411 -3.86 -35.08 -1.69
N ASP A 412 -3.12 -36.03 -2.28
CA ASP A 412 -3.11 -37.44 -1.80
C ASP A 412 -2.64 -37.55 -0.33
N LEU A 413 -1.86 -36.58 0.16
CA LEU A 413 -1.43 -36.50 1.57
C LEU A 413 -2.50 -35.93 2.52
N ALA A 414 -3.51 -35.23 2.00
CA ALA A 414 -4.45 -34.43 2.81
C ALA A 414 -5.82 -35.09 3.06
N VAL A 415 -6.16 -36.21 2.40
CA VAL A 415 -7.55 -36.72 2.35
C VAL A 415 -7.68 -38.19 2.76
N THR A 416 -8.66 -38.49 3.61
CA THR A 416 -9.01 -39.83 4.13
C THR A 416 -10.10 -40.58 3.35
N GLU A 417 -10.84 -39.90 2.44
CA GLU A 417 -11.88 -40.51 1.58
C GLU A 417 -11.45 -40.51 0.09
N ALA A 418 -11.20 -41.70 -0.47
CA ALA A 418 -10.18 -41.89 -1.52
C ALA A 418 -10.63 -41.75 -3.00
N ASP A 419 -11.88 -42.05 -3.38
CA ASP A 419 -12.18 -42.28 -4.83
C ASP A 419 -12.96 -41.15 -5.54
N VAL A 420 -14.02 -40.60 -4.94
CA VAL A 420 -14.80 -39.50 -5.56
C VAL A 420 -13.96 -38.22 -5.64
N ASN A 421 -13.12 -37.99 -4.62
CA ASN A 421 -12.25 -36.83 -4.52
C ASN A 421 -11.11 -36.86 -5.55
N ARG A 422 -10.54 -38.04 -5.85
CA ARG A 422 -9.44 -38.15 -6.83
C ARG A 422 -9.88 -37.80 -8.25
N ASN A 423 -11.06 -38.24 -8.67
CA ASN A 423 -11.60 -37.94 -10.00
C ASN A 423 -11.90 -36.45 -10.17
N GLU A 424 -12.47 -35.80 -9.15
CA GLU A 424 -12.74 -34.36 -9.20
C GLU A 424 -11.44 -33.54 -9.19
N MET A 425 -10.43 -33.95 -8.43
CA MET A 425 -9.13 -33.26 -8.45
C MET A 425 -8.39 -33.42 -9.78
N GLN A 426 -8.44 -34.62 -10.37
CA GLN A 426 -7.88 -34.84 -11.70
C GLN A 426 -8.60 -33.98 -12.75
N ARG A 427 -9.92 -33.82 -12.61
CA ARG A 427 -10.72 -32.92 -13.44
C ARG A 427 -10.30 -31.46 -13.25
N ARG A 428 -10.10 -30.99 -12.02
CA ARG A 428 -9.60 -29.62 -11.74
C ARG A 428 -8.23 -29.39 -12.33
N ALA A 429 -7.30 -30.32 -12.14
CA ALA A 429 -5.97 -30.24 -12.72
C ALA A 429 -6.01 -30.17 -14.27
N ASN A 430 -6.91 -30.94 -14.91
CA ASN A 430 -7.12 -30.88 -16.36
C ASN A 430 -7.65 -29.51 -16.82
N LEU A 431 -8.60 -28.94 -16.07
CA LEU A 431 -9.15 -27.62 -16.37
C LEU A 431 -8.10 -26.53 -16.20
N THR A 432 -7.29 -26.57 -15.15
CA THR A 432 -6.17 -25.65 -14.92
C THR A 432 -5.14 -25.73 -16.04
N GLU A 433 -4.74 -26.94 -16.45
CA GLU A 433 -3.80 -27.14 -17.54
C GLU A 433 -4.33 -26.57 -18.86
N THR A 434 -5.62 -26.78 -19.14
CA THR A 434 -6.29 -26.20 -20.31
C THR A 434 -6.29 -24.67 -20.25
N LEU A 435 -6.68 -24.10 -19.11
CA LEU A 435 -6.69 -22.66 -18.88
C LEU A 435 -5.30 -22.06 -18.98
N PHE A 436 -4.28 -22.75 -18.50
CA PHE A 436 -2.89 -22.31 -18.55
C PHE A 436 -2.45 -22.10 -19.99
N TYR A 437 -2.64 -23.10 -20.86
CA TYR A 437 -2.26 -22.98 -22.27
C TYR A 437 -3.08 -21.91 -22.99
N MET A 438 -4.39 -21.83 -22.75
CA MET A 438 -5.24 -20.78 -23.34
C MET A 438 -4.82 -19.37 -22.90
N THR A 439 -4.49 -19.20 -21.63
CA THR A 439 -4.09 -17.90 -21.08
C THR A 439 -2.72 -17.51 -21.60
N LEU A 440 -1.76 -18.45 -21.63
CA LEU A 440 -0.43 -18.20 -22.15
C LEU A 440 -0.48 -17.87 -23.65
N ASP A 441 -1.31 -18.56 -24.42
CA ASP A 441 -1.55 -18.24 -25.84
C ASP A 441 -2.10 -16.81 -26.03
N ALA A 442 -3.09 -16.43 -25.23
CA ALA A 442 -3.63 -15.06 -25.25
C ALA A 442 -2.58 -14.01 -24.88
N ILE A 443 -1.71 -14.29 -23.90
CA ILE A 443 -0.59 -13.42 -23.52
C ILE A 443 0.38 -13.28 -24.69
N LEU A 444 0.82 -14.39 -25.29
CA LEU A 444 1.77 -14.38 -26.41
C LEU A 444 1.21 -13.63 -27.62
N THR A 445 -0.07 -13.82 -27.93
CA THR A 445 -0.75 -13.10 -29.00
C THR A 445 -0.79 -11.60 -28.72
N CYS A 446 -1.17 -11.20 -27.50
CA CYS A 446 -1.21 -9.79 -27.12
C CYS A 446 0.17 -9.13 -27.12
N GLU A 447 1.23 -9.85 -26.74
CA GLU A 447 2.60 -9.34 -26.80
C GLU A 447 3.12 -9.24 -28.24
N ALA A 448 2.74 -10.17 -29.13
CA ALA A 448 3.02 -10.08 -30.56
C ALA A 448 2.39 -8.85 -31.22
N ASP A 449 1.17 -8.49 -30.83
CA ASP A 449 0.48 -7.31 -31.38
C ASP A 449 1.11 -5.97 -30.94
N LYS A 450 1.91 -5.96 -29.86
CA LYS A 450 2.53 -4.74 -29.29
C LYS A 450 3.90 -4.42 -29.89
N VAL A 451 4.58 -5.39 -30.50
CA VAL A 451 5.96 -5.23 -30.98
C VAL A 451 5.98 -5.38 -32.49
N PRO A 452 6.22 -4.29 -33.24
CA PRO A 452 6.24 -4.34 -34.70
C PRO A 452 7.54 -4.94 -35.28
N ASP A 453 8.60 -5.05 -34.48
CA ASP A 453 9.92 -5.54 -34.88
C ASP A 453 10.08 -7.03 -34.52
N GLU A 454 10.30 -7.86 -35.54
CA GLU A 454 10.36 -9.32 -35.42
C GLU A 454 11.53 -9.82 -34.55
N ASP A 455 12.68 -9.14 -34.59
CA ASP A 455 13.86 -9.52 -33.82
C ASP A 455 13.66 -9.22 -32.33
N GLN A 456 13.08 -8.07 -32.02
CA GLN A 456 12.73 -7.69 -30.64
C GLN A 456 11.60 -8.57 -30.08
N LEU A 457 10.65 -8.96 -30.92
CA LEU A 457 9.57 -9.87 -30.55
C LEU A 457 10.14 -11.23 -30.12
N GLY A 458 11.07 -11.78 -30.90
CA GLY A 458 11.72 -13.06 -30.59
C GLY A 458 12.41 -13.10 -29.23
N VAL A 459 13.19 -12.06 -28.92
CA VAL A 459 13.87 -11.91 -27.62
C VAL A 459 12.87 -11.82 -26.46
N ARG A 460 11.81 -11.01 -26.63
CA ARG A 460 10.80 -10.78 -25.60
C ARG A 460 9.97 -12.03 -25.30
N LEU A 461 9.53 -12.75 -26.34
CA LEU A 461 8.80 -14.01 -26.18
C LEU A 461 9.68 -15.07 -25.52
N SER A 462 10.94 -15.19 -25.96
CA SER A 462 11.89 -16.15 -25.37
C SER A 462 12.15 -15.86 -23.90
N SER A 463 12.28 -14.58 -23.51
CA SER A 463 12.42 -14.16 -22.12
C SER A 463 11.19 -14.51 -21.27
N LEU A 464 9.98 -14.28 -21.79
CA LEU A 464 8.72 -14.58 -21.11
C LEU A 464 8.55 -16.09 -20.89
N LEU A 465 8.83 -16.88 -21.93
CA LEU A 465 8.70 -18.34 -21.94
C LEU A 465 9.78 -19.03 -21.11
N GLY A 466 10.97 -18.45 -21.02
CA GLY A 466 12.05 -18.95 -20.14
C GLY A 466 11.83 -18.65 -18.65
N ASN A 467 10.90 -17.76 -18.30
CA ASN A 467 10.66 -17.37 -16.91
C ASN A 467 9.82 -18.40 -16.16
N ARG A 468 10.49 -19.38 -15.54
CA ARG A 468 9.83 -20.44 -14.76
C ARG A 468 8.95 -19.91 -13.63
N THR A 469 9.30 -18.79 -13.01
CA THR A 469 8.51 -18.19 -11.92
C THR A 469 7.18 -17.67 -12.43
N LEU A 470 7.20 -16.95 -13.56
CA LEU A 470 5.99 -16.45 -14.20
C LEU A 470 5.04 -17.60 -14.55
N LEU A 471 5.56 -18.67 -15.16
CA LEU A 471 4.76 -19.83 -15.54
C LEU A 471 4.18 -20.55 -14.32
N ALA A 472 4.96 -20.71 -13.25
CA ALA A 472 4.46 -21.26 -11.99
C ALA A 472 3.35 -20.40 -11.38
N CYS A 473 3.51 -19.07 -11.39
CA CYS A 473 2.50 -18.15 -10.88
C CYS A 473 1.22 -18.17 -11.73
N LEU A 474 1.37 -18.24 -13.06
CA LEU A 474 0.25 -18.34 -13.98
C LEU A 474 -0.53 -19.64 -13.71
N PHE A 475 0.16 -20.77 -13.57
CA PHE A 475 -0.48 -22.03 -13.26
C PHE A 475 -1.19 -22.00 -11.90
N ARG A 476 -0.51 -21.51 -10.86
CA ARG A 476 -1.05 -21.42 -9.49
C ARG A 476 -2.27 -20.52 -9.39
N CYS A 477 -2.30 -19.38 -10.10
CA CYS A 477 -3.47 -18.49 -10.07
C CYS A 477 -4.68 -19.00 -10.88
N LEU A 478 -4.50 -20.07 -11.66
CA LEU A 478 -5.55 -20.73 -12.43
C LEU A 478 -6.03 -22.04 -11.75
N LEU A 479 -5.48 -22.39 -10.58
CA LEU A 479 -5.97 -23.48 -9.76
C LEU A 479 -7.28 -23.07 -9.07
N PRO A 480 -8.40 -23.79 -9.33
CA PRO A 480 -9.73 -23.43 -8.84
C PRO A 480 -10.02 -23.88 -7.40
#